data_AF-A0A497F6I7-F1
#
_entry.id   AF-A0A497F6I7-F1
#
_cell.length_a   1.000
_cell.length_b   1.000
_cell.length_c   1.000
_cell.angle_alpha   90.00
_cell.angle_beta   90.00
_cell.angle_gamma   90.00
#
_symmetry.space_group_name_H-M   'P 1'
#
loop_
_entity.id
_entity.type
_entity.pdbx_description
1 polymer ?
#
loop_
_entity_poly.entity_id
_entity_poly.type
_entity_poly.pdbx_seq_one_letter_code
_entity_poly.pdbx_strand_id
1 'polypeptide(L)'
;MNSHCEKCIYYEEIRRGVGYCHRRGETIIFHERYSSCPYYVPRDICEEFFIERAYLELERKKEKKRESVVDKIVRLLRRRVKH
;
A
#
# COMPACT_ATOMS: atom_id res chain seq x y z
N MET A 1 26.14 -0.79 -6.86
CA MET A 1 25.41 -1.07 -5.60
C MET A 1 24.06 -0.34 -5.72
N ASN A 2 23.04 -0.98 -6.32
CA ASN A 2 21.79 -0.30 -6.67
C ASN A 2 20.73 -0.53 -5.60
N SER A 3 20.33 0.53 -4.88
CA SER A 3 19.18 0.50 -3.98
C SER A 3 17.89 0.44 -4.81
N HIS A 4 17.19 -0.69 -4.80
CA HIS A 4 15.97 -0.87 -5.59
C HIS A 4 14.83 0.06 -5.15
N CYS A 5 14.81 0.50 -3.89
CA CYS A 5 13.77 1.38 -3.36
C CYS A 5 13.65 2.71 -4.13
N GLU A 6 14.75 3.34 -4.54
CA GLU A 6 14.70 4.61 -5.30
C GLU A 6 13.94 4.46 -6.62
N LYS A 7 14.04 3.29 -7.24
CA LYS A 7 13.35 2.93 -8.47
C LYS A 7 11.92 2.45 -8.24
N CYS A 8 11.43 2.44 -7.00
CA CYS A 8 10.06 2.07 -6.65
C CYS A 8 9.14 3.28 -6.72
N ILE A 9 7.92 3.09 -7.21
CA ILE A 9 6.89 4.14 -7.27
C ILE A 9 6.42 4.60 -5.89
N TYR A 10 6.50 3.71 -4.89
CA TYR A 10 6.09 4.03 -3.52
C TYR A 10 7.17 4.73 -2.71
N TYR A 11 8.35 4.96 -3.29
CA TYR A 11 9.45 5.62 -2.60
C TYR A 11 9.40 7.13 -2.81
N GLU A 12 9.70 7.89 -1.77
CA GLU A 12 9.91 9.33 -1.83
C GLU A 12 11.22 9.67 -1.13
N GLU A 13 12.12 10.40 -1.79
CA GLU A 13 13.34 10.86 -1.14
C GLU A 13 13.02 12.10 -0.30
N ILE A 14 13.33 12.05 1.00
CA ILE A 14 13.14 13.19 1.91
C ILE A 14 14.42 14.04 1.96
N ARG A 15 15.58 13.37 2.02
CA ARG A 15 16.91 13.99 2.03
C ARG A 15 17.93 12.96 1.54
N ARG A 16 19.13 13.41 1.15
CA ARG A 16 20.19 12.51 0.69
C ARG A 16 20.40 11.34 1.65
N GLY A 17 20.21 10.12 1.14
CA GLY A 17 20.39 8.89 1.92
C GLY A 17 19.19 8.47 2.79
N VAL A 18 18.09 9.22 2.80
CA VAL A 18 16.88 8.91 3.57
C VAL A 18 15.62 9.15 2.72
N GLY A 19 14.78 8.14 2.62
CA GLY A 19 13.48 8.24 1.98
C GLY A 19 12.35 7.61 2.78
N TYR A 20 11.16 7.59 2.21
CA TYR A 20 9.95 7.09 2.81
C TYR A 20 9.25 6.12 1.85
N CYS A 21 8.70 5.03 2.39
CA CYS A 21 7.89 4.09 1.63
C CYS A 21 6.41 4.29 1.93
N HIS A 22 5.68 4.90 1.01
CA HIS A 22 4.23 5.14 1.12
C HIS A 22 3.41 3.87 1.26
N ARG A 23 3.90 2.73 0.76
CA ARG A 23 3.18 1.45 0.85
C ARG A 23 3.33 0.78 2.21
N ARG A 24 4.50 0.89 2.85
CA ARG A 24 4.78 0.30 4.17
C ARG A 24 4.53 1.27 5.32
N GLY A 25 4.52 2.57 5.03
CA GLY A 25 4.34 3.63 6.02
C GLY A 25 5.60 3.92 6.84
N GLU A 26 6.78 3.56 6.36
CA GLU A 26 8.05 3.60 7.12
C GLU A 26 9.15 4.40 6.40
N THR A 27 10.07 4.95 7.20
CA THR A 27 11.28 5.62 6.71
C THR A 27 12.35 4.58 6.35
N ILE A 28 12.94 4.74 5.17
CA ILE A 28 14.03 3.89 4.67
C ILE A 28 15.32 4.70 4.71
N ILE A 29 16.35 4.16 5.36
CA ILE A 29 17.71 4.68 5.30
C ILE A 29 18.47 3.86 4.25
N PHE A 30 19.19 4.51 3.33
CA PHE A 30 19.77 3.91 2.11
C PHE A 30 20.61 2.63 2.29
N HIS A 31 21.09 2.38 3.50
CA HIS A 31 21.89 1.21 3.84
C HIS A 31 21.04 -0.04 4.16
N GLU A 32 19.74 0.10 4.41
CA GLU A 32 18.78 -1.01 4.59
C GLU A 32 18.10 -1.33 3.26
N ARG A 33 18.85 -1.99 2.38
CA ARG A 33 18.35 -2.37 1.06
C ARG A 33 17.42 -3.55 1.17
N TYR A 34 16.10 -3.28 1.13
CA TYR A 34 15.10 -4.31 0.87
C TYR A 34 15.15 -4.73 -0.60
N SER A 35 16.20 -5.46 -0.99
CA SER A 35 16.34 -6.07 -2.32
C SER A 35 15.18 -7.03 -2.66
N SER A 36 14.44 -7.49 -1.66
CA SER A 36 13.32 -8.43 -1.78
C SER A 36 11.97 -7.85 -1.31
N CYS A 37 11.74 -6.54 -1.41
CA CYS A 37 10.47 -5.94 -1.01
C CYS A 37 9.29 -6.56 -1.81
N PRO A 38 8.32 -7.24 -1.18
CA PRO A 38 7.20 -7.89 -1.89
C PRO A 38 6.23 -6.88 -2.53
N TYR A 39 6.38 -5.60 -2.22
CA TYR A 39 5.59 -4.50 -2.75
C TYR A 39 6.34 -3.65 -3.77
N TYR A 40 7.51 -4.10 -4.22
CA TYR A 40 8.29 -3.36 -5.21
C TYR A 40 7.50 -3.22 -6.51
N VAL A 41 7.33 -1.97 -6.96
CA VAL A 41 6.71 -1.63 -8.23
C VAL A 41 7.63 -0.62 -8.92
N PRO A 42 8.27 -0.99 -10.04
CA PRO A 42 9.15 -0.10 -10.78
C PRO A 42 8.47 1.21 -11.20
N ARG A 43 9.17 2.34 -11.13
CA ARG A 43 8.68 3.66 -11.58
C ARG A 43 8.50 3.74 -13.10
N ASP A 44 9.25 2.94 -13.83
CA ASP A 44 9.29 2.86 -15.29
C ASP A 44 8.14 2.05 -15.91
N ILE A 45 7.16 1.67 -15.09
CA ILE A 45 5.91 1.06 -15.56
C ILE A 45 5.05 2.13 -16.26
N CYS A 46 4.61 1.85 -17.49
CA CYS A 46 3.77 2.75 -18.31
C CYS A 46 2.50 3.20 -17.56
N GLU A 47 2.08 4.45 -17.80
CA GLU A 47 0.91 5.11 -17.17
C GLU A 47 -0.35 4.23 -17.16
N GLU A 48 -0.60 3.47 -18.23
CA GLU A 48 -1.76 2.58 -18.36
C GLU A 48 -1.83 1.54 -17.24
N PHE A 49 -0.69 0.97 -16.85
CA PHE A 49 -0.62 -0.05 -15.80
C PHE A 49 -0.70 0.58 -14.40
N PHE A 50 -0.23 1.82 -14.24
CA PHE A 50 -0.43 2.58 -13.00
C PHE A 50 -1.92 2.92 -12.80
N ILE A 51 -2.59 3.35 -13.87
CA ILE A 51 -4.02 3.65 -13.87
C ILE A 51 -4.81 2.39 -13.47
N GLU A 52 -4.55 1.24 -14.11
CA GLU A 52 -5.25 -0.01 -13.80
C GLU A 52 -5.09 -0.43 -12.32
N ARG A 53 -3.86 -0.33 -11.78
CA ARG A 53 -3.58 -0.59 -10.35
C ARG A 53 -4.25 0.42 -9.42
N ALA A 54 -4.28 1.71 -9.79
CA ALA A 54 -4.94 2.75 -9.01
C ALA A 54 -6.46 2.54 -8.97
N TYR A 55 -7.06 2.13 -10.09
CA TYR A 55 -8.47 1.73 -10.15
C TYR A 55 -8.77 0.55 -9.22
N LEU A 56 -7.94 -0.50 -9.23
CA LEU A 56 -8.11 -1.66 -8.35
C LEU A 56 -8.02 -1.29 -6.84
N GLU A 57 -7.12 -0.40 -6.44
CA GLU A 57 -7.06 0.09 -5.06
C GLU A 57 -8.27 0.97 -4.69
N LEU A 58 -8.74 1.80 -5.62
CA LEU A 58 -9.96 2.60 -5.44
C LEU A 58 -11.20 1.71 -5.28
N GLU A 59 -11.33 0.65 -6.06
CA GLU A 59 -12.42 -0.33 -5.93
C GLU A 59 -12.37 -1.06 -4.60
N ARG A 60 -11.20 -1.55 -4.17
CA ARG A 60 -11.04 -2.18 -2.85
C ARG A 60 -11.36 -1.23 -1.70
N LYS A 61 -11.01 0.06 -1.81
CA LYS A 61 -11.40 1.08 -0.83
C LYS A 61 -12.90 1.37 -0.86
N LYS A 62 -13.53 1.36 -2.03
CA LYS A 62 -14.99 1.48 -2.18
C LYS A 62 -15.71 0.28 -1.57
N GLU A 63 -15.22 -0.94 -1.77
CA GLU A 63 -15.76 -2.15 -1.12
C GLU A 63 -15.62 -2.11 0.40
N LYS A 64 -14.45 -1.70 0.92
CA LYS A 64 -14.26 -1.50 2.37
C LYS A 64 -15.17 -0.40 2.95
N LYS A 65 -15.49 0.64 2.18
CA LYS A 65 -16.45 1.68 2.57
C LYS A 65 -17.91 1.25 2.41
N ARG A 66 -18.20 0.26 1.55
CA ARG A 66 -19.54 -0.33 1.35
C ARG A 66 -19.97 -1.24 2.49
N GLU A 67 -19.08 -1.53 3.44
CA GLU A 67 -19.47 -2.18 4.68
C GLU A 67 -20.33 -1.19 5.50
N SER A 68 -21.63 -1.34 5.35
CA SER A 68 -22.62 -0.44 5.91
C SER A 68 -22.53 -0.46 7.44
N VAL A 69 -22.84 0.66 8.09
CA VAL A 69 -22.96 0.70 9.57
C VAL A 69 -23.92 -0.39 10.05
N VAL A 70 -24.95 -0.72 9.26
CA VAL A 70 -25.86 -1.84 9.50
C VAL A 70 -25.14 -3.18 9.45
N ASP A 71 -24.24 -3.42 8.48
CA ASP A 71 -23.46 -4.66 8.41
C ASP A 71 -22.53 -4.83 9.63
N LYS A 72 -21.96 -3.72 10.10
CA LYS A 72 -21.15 -3.70 11.33
C LYS A 72 -21.99 -4.04 12.56
N ILE A 73 -23.19 -3.46 12.67
CA ILE A 73 -24.14 -3.75 13.76
C ILE A 73 -24.61 -5.21 13.70
N VAL A 74 -25.00 -5.71 12.52
CA VAL A 74 -25.44 -7.10 12.31
C VAL A 74 -24.32 -8.09 12.66
N ARG A 75 -23.07 -7.79 12.30
CA ARG A 75 -21.91 -8.62 12.67
C ARG A 75 -21.69 -8.66 14.18
N LEU A 76 -21.86 -7.52 14.87
CA LEU A 76 -21.75 -7.45 16.33
C LEU A 76 -22.89 -8.22 17.02
N LEU A 77 -24.12 -8.10 16.53
CA LEU A 77 -25.27 -8.81 17.06
C LEU A 77 -25.15 -10.32 16.85
N ARG A 78 -24.73 -10.78 15.67
CA ARG A 78 -24.48 -12.21 15.39
C ARG A 78 -23.41 -12.84 16.27
N ARG A 79 -22.42 -12.07 16.74
CA ARG A 79 -21.41 -12.56 17.69
C ARG A 79 -21.95 -12.77 19.10
N ARG A 80 -22.99 -12.05 19.52
CA ARG A 80 -23.60 -12.20 20.85
C ARG A 80 -24.61 -13.35 20.96
N VAL A 81 -25.14 -13.85 19.85
CA VAL A 81 -26.16 -14.93 19.86
C VAL A 81 -25.53 -16.33 19.88
N LYS A 82 -24.20 -16.44 19.74
CA LYS A 82 -23.47 -17.71 19.81
C LYS A 82 -22.79 -17.98 21.17
N HIS A 83 -23.07 -17.16 22.18
CA HIS A 83 -22.62 -17.36 23.57
C HIS A 83 -23.81 -17.57 24.49
#